data_AF-A0A5B9FWY8-F1
#
_entry.id   AF-A0A5B9FWY8-F1
#
_cell.length_a   1.000
_cell.length_b   1.000
_cell.length_c   1.000
_cell.angle_alpha   90.00
_cell.angle_beta   90.00
_cell.angle_gamma   90.00
#
_symmetry.space_group_name_H-M   'P 1'
#
loop_
_entity.id
_entity.type
_entity.pdbx_description
1 polymer ?
#
loop_
_entity_poly.entity_id
_entity_poly.type
_entity_poly.pdbx_seq_one_letter_code
_entity_poly.pdbx_strand_id
1 'polypeptide(L)'
;MKKLIIDVSCDDELKNVVAIDKVTNYLEYYFVAELLTRKGIAVNAKLNTVVQVSITVIEDGLYITSLPPFVCDSDNARIYPVLISMGESIKNAGDLHIQLSLVLFDAMKEFLLENFKKINRKELEEMKLRIDLDYLNKVACAVNGDNSIPLPVLHP
;
A
#
# COMPACT_ATOMS: atom_id res chain seq x y z
N MET A 1 20.57 3.71 1.74
CA MET A 1 19.26 3.65 2.44
C MET A 1 18.49 2.48 1.85
N LYS A 2 17.87 1.66 2.68
CA LYS A 2 17.05 0.54 2.19
C LYS A 2 15.66 1.08 1.88
N LYS A 3 15.18 0.90 0.66
CA LYS A 3 13.86 1.40 0.24
C LYS A 3 12.86 0.26 0.28
N LEU A 4 11.79 0.46 1.04
CA LEU A 4 10.54 -0.28 0.86
C LEU A 4 9.81 0.40 -0.28
N ILE A 5 9.42 -0.35 -1.31
CA ILE A 5 8.69 0.15 -2.47
C ILE A 5 7.39 -0.64 -2.57
N ILE A 6 6.28 0.03 -2.83
CA ILE A 6 4.99 -0.57 -3.16
C ILE A 6 4.76 -0.35 -4.64
N ASP A 7 4.91 -1.42 -5.42
CA ASP A 7 4.65 -1.42 -6.86
C ASP A 7 3.23 -1.93 -7.10
N VAL A 8 2.35 -1.11 -7.68
CA VAL A 8 0.94 -1.46 -7.86
C VAL A 8 0.62 -1.60 -9.34
N SER A 9 0.12 -2.78 -9.70
CA SER A 9 -0.52 -3.04 -10.98
C SER A 9 -2.01 -3.27 -10.76
N CYS A 10 -2.85 -2.65 -11.59
CA CYS A 10 -4.30 -2.83 -11.51
C CYS A 10 -4.95 -2.74 -12.88
N ASP A 11 -6.23 -3.13 -12.95
CA ASP A 11 -7.08 -2.93 -14.13
C ASP A 11 -7.12 -1.45 -14.56
N ASP A 12 -7.20 -1.21 -15.87
CA ASP A 12 -7.15 0.14 -16.45
C ASP A 12 -8.32 1.03 -16.01
N GLU A 13 -9.45 0.42 -15.64
CA GLU A 13 -10.59 1.13 -15.07
C GLU A 13 -10.25 1.81 -13.74
N LEU A 14 -9.38 1.21 -12.92
CA LEU A 14 -8.97 1.78 -11.63
C LEU A 14 -7.89 2.87 -11.81
N LYS A 15 -6.98 2.71 -12.78
CA LYS A 15 -5.90 3.68 -13.05
C LYS A 15 -6.40 5.08 -13.37
N ASN A 16 -7.55 5.17 -14.03
CA ASN A 16 -8.12 6.44 -14.48
C ASN A 16 -8.98 7.14 -13.43
N VAL A 17 -9.38 6.42 -12.38
CA VAL A 17 -10.29 6.94 -11.35
C VAL A 17 -9.53 7.29 -10.07
N VAL A 18 -8.41 6.62 -9.79
CA VAL A 18 -7.64 6.80 -8.56
C VAL A 18 -6.22 7.28 -8.86
N ALA A 19 -5.74 8.27 -8.11
CA ALA A 19 -4.34 8.67 -8.12
C ALA A 19 -3.46 7.63 -7.38
N ILE A 20 -3.32 6.44 -7.98
CA ILE A 20 -2.65 5.28 -7.39
C ILE A 20 -1.25 5.66 -6.91
N ASP A 21 -0.47 6.36 -7.73
CA ASP A 21 0.88 6.81 -7.37
C ASP A 21 0.91 7.69 -6.11
N LYS A 22 -0.10 8.54 -5.90
CA LYS A 22 -0.15 9.40 -4.70
C LYS A 22 -0.53 8.59 -3.46
N VAL A 23 -1.44 7.63 -3.61
CA VAL A 23 -1.84 6.70 -2.54
C VAL A 23 -0.69 5.76 -2.16
N THR A 24 0.03 5.20 -3.13
CA THR A 24 1.18 4.32 -2.89
C THR A 24 2.31 5.07 -2.21
N ASN A 25 2.66 6.27 -2.68
CA ASN A 25 3.66 7.12 -2.04
C ASN A 25 3.30 7.47 -0.58
N TYR A 26 2.02 7.75 -0.32
CA TYR A 26 1.53 7.98 1.04
C TYR A 26 1.74 6.76 1.93
N LEU A 27 1.31 5.58 1.46
CA LEU A 27 1.43 4.35 2.22
C LEU A 27 2.89 3.93 2.42
N GLU A 28 3.74 4.08 1.40
CA GLU A 28 5.19 3.87 1.52
C GLU A 28 5.77 4.72 2.65
N TYR A 29 5.51 6.03 2.63
CA TYR A 29 5.99 6.95 3.65
C TYR A 29 5.47 6.56 5.05
N TYR A 30 4.17 6.26 5.15
CA TYR A 30 3.51 5.84 6.38
C TYR A 30 4.17 4.58 6.98
N PHE A 31 4.34 3.54 6.18
CA PHE A 31 4.96 2.30 6.63
C PHE A 31 6.45 2.46 6.92
N VAL A 32 7.17 3.28 6.17
CA VAL A 32 8.58 3.59 6.48
C VAL A 32 8.70 4.27 7.84
N ALA A 33 7.88 5.29 8.11
CA ALA A 33 7.89 6.03 9.37
C ALA A 33 7.54 5.11 10.56
N GLU A 34 6.47 4.32 10.46
CA GLU A 34 6.01 3.46 11.56
C GLU A 34 6.87 2.21 11.75
N LEU A 35 7.29 1.54 10.67
CA LEU A 35 8.02 0.26 10.75
C LEU A 35 9.52 0.44 10.91
N LEU A 36 10.15 1.23 10.03
CA LEU A 36 11.60 1.34 9.99
C LEU A 36 12.09 2.25 11.11
N THR A 37 11.44 3.40 11.31
CA THR A 37 11.87 4.40 12.28
C THR A 37 11.38 4.05 13.69
N ARG A 38 10.06 3.94 13.88
CA ARG A 38 9.50 3.75 15.24
C ARG A 38 9.72 2.35 15.80
N LYS A 39 9.53 1.31 14.98
CA LYS A 39 9.67 -0.11 15.43
C LYS A 39 11.08 -0.68 15.19
N GLY A 40 11.96 0.04 14.51
CA GLY A 40 13.34 -0.38 14.26
C GLY A 40 13.43 -1.66 13.41
N ILE A 41 12.43 -1.90 12.57
CA ILE A 41 12.39 -3.08 11.70
C ILE A 41 13.33 -2.85 10.53
N ALA A 42 14.36 -3.67 10.40
CA ALA A 42 15.26 -3.59 9.28
C ALA A 42 14.72 -4.45 8.12
N VAL A 43 14.29 -3.82 7.04
CA VAL A 43 14.15 -4.49 5.73
C VAL A 43 15.53 -4.96 5.25
N ASN A 44 15.62 -5.94 4.33
CA ASN A 44 16.89 -6.57 3.96
C ASN A 44 17.94 -5.54 3.49
N ALA A 45 19.17 -5.60 4.02
CA ALA A 45 20.22 -4.62 3.70
C ALA A 45 20.88 -4.78 2.35
N LYS A 46 20.81 -5.99 1.79
CA LYS A 46 21.58 -6.37 0.61
C LYS A 46 20.80 -6.17 -0.69
N LEU A 47 19.47 -6.20 -0.60
CA LEU A 47 18.55 -6.11 -1.72
C LEU A 47 17.47 -5.08 -1.40
N ASN A 48 16.96 -4.40 -2.43
CA ASN A 48 15.73 -3.62 -2.29
C ASN A 48 14.56 -4.55 -1.88
N THR A 49 13.57 -4.00 -1.18
CA THR A 49 12.36 -4.74 -0.82
C THR A 49 11.20 -4.11 -1.56
N VAL A 50 10.61 -4.87 -2.48
CA VAL A 50 9.47 -4.44 -3.29
C VAL A 50 8.28 -5.29 -2.91
N VAL A 51 7.19 -4.67 -2.46
CA VAL A 51 5.89 -5.31 -2.31
C VAL A 51 5.15 -5.05 -3.62
N GLN A 52 4.97 -6.10 -4.42
CA GLN A 52 4.30 -6.00 -5.71
C GLN A 52 2.84 -6.38 -5.53
N VAL A 53 1.95 -5.40 -5.63
CA VAL A 53 0.52 -5.58 -5.44
C VAL A 53 -0.15 -5.64 -6.81
N SER A 54 -0.83 -6.75 -7.09
CA SER A 54 -1.65 -6.90 -8.30
C SER A 54 -3.12 -6.88 -7.92
N ILE A 55 -3.87 -5.90 -8.42
CA ILE A 55 -5.28 -5.68 -8.11
C ILE A 55 -6.12 -6.04 -9.33
N THR A 56 -6.95 -7.05 -9.19
CA THR A 56 -7.94 -7.44 -10.22
C THR A 56 -9.34 -7.18 -9.70
N VAL A 57 -10.22 -6.66 -10.55
CA VAL A 57 -11.63 -6.53 -10.19
C VAL A 57 -12.38 -7.79 -10.63
N ILE A 58 -13.10 -8.42 -9.71
CA ILE A 58 -13.97 -9.57 -9.99
C ILE A 58 -15.35 -9.34 -9.39
N GLU A 59 -16.36 -10.13 -9.78
CA GLU A 59 -17.71 -10.01 -9.23
C GLU A 59 -17.76 -10.37 -7.73
N ASP A 60 -16.96 -11.37 -7.32
CA ASP A 60 -17.03 -11.98 -5.99
C ASP A 60 -16.00 -11.40 -4.99
N GLY A 61 -16.50 -10.61 -4.03
CA GLY A 61 -15.86 -10.36 -2.72
C GLY A 61 -14.46 -9.73 -2.73
N LEU A 62 -13.90 -9.53 -1.53
CA LEU A 62 -12.51 -9.09 -1.35
C LEU A 62 -11.66 -10.31 -1.00
N TYR A 63 -10.63 -10.57 -1.79
CA TYR A 63 -9.64 -11.61 -1.51
C TYR A 63 -8.23 -11.00 -1.54
N ILE A 64 -7.39 -11.35 -0.56
CA ILE A 64 -6.00 -10.90 -0.48
C ILE A 64 -5.15 -12.13 -0.19
N THR A 65 -4.12 -12.36 -0.99
CA THR A 65 -3.17 -13.45 -0.76
C THR A 65 -1.74 -13.03 -1.08
N SER A 66 -0.82 -13.38 -0.19
CA SER A 66 0.61 -13.27 -0.46
C SER A 66 1.09 -14.51 -1.18
N LEU A 67 1.89 -14.30 -2.22
CA LEU A 67 2.59 -15.35 -2.93
C LEU A 67 4.04 -15.46 -2.43
N PRO A 68 4.71 -16.62 -2.64
CA PRO A 68 6.09 -16.79 -2.22
C PRO A 68 7.01 -15.71 -2.81
N PRO A 69 7.90 -15.11 -2.00
CA PRO A 69 8.80 -14.09 -2.50
C PRO A 69 9.87 -14.66 -3.42
N PHE A 70 10.33 -13.85 -4.37
CA PHE A 70 11.41 -14.20 -5.28
C PHE A 70 12.45 -13.07 -5.36
N VAL A 71 13.61 -13.38 -5.93
CA VAL A 71 14.68 -12.39 -6.15
C VAL A 71 14.71 -12.02 -7.62
N CYS A 72 14.61 -10.71 -7.90
CA CYS A 72 14.84 -10.15 -9.22
C CYS A 72 16.29 -9.64 -9.27
N ASP A 73 17.14 -10.38 -9.97
CA ASP A 73 18.57 -10.07 -10.04
C ASP A 73 18.85 -8.78 -10.82
N SER A 74 18.06 -8.47 -11.86
CA SER A 74 18.21 -7.25 -12.65
C SER A 74 17.95 -5.98 -11.84
N ASP A 75 16.98 -6.04 -10.93
CA ASP A 75 16.57 -4.89 -10.09
C ASP A 75 17.28 -4.87 -8.73
N ASN A 76 18.14 -5.87 -8.48
CA ASN A 76 18.78 -6.13 -7.18
C ASN A 76 17.74 -6.07 -6.03
N ALA A 77 16.59 -6.71 -6.24
CA ALA A 77 15.42 -6.60 -5.39
C ALA A 77 14.88 -7.96 -4.97
N ARG A 78 14.38 -8.05 -3.73
CA ARG A 78 13.50 -9.12 -3.31
C ARG A 78 12.06 -8.65 -3.46
N ILE A 79 11.30 -9.37 -4.25
CA ILE A 79 9.92 -9.07 -4.61
C ILE A 79 8.99 -9.92 -3.76
N TYR A 80 8.00 -9.26 -3.17
CA TYR A 80 6.94 -9.82 -2.33
C TYR A 80 5.60 -9.63 -3.05
N PRO A 81 5.22 -10.58 -3.90
CA PRO A 81 3.97 -10.51 -4.64
C PRO A 81 2.76 -10.68 -3.72
N VAL A 82 1.80 -9.77 -3.82
CA VAL A 82 0.49 -9.82 -3.15
C VAL A 82 -0.60 -9.65 -4.21
N LEU A 83 -1.48 -10.64 -4.30
CA LEU A 83 -2.63 -10.61 -5.19
C LEU A 83 -3.86 -10.13 -4.42
N ILE A 84 -4.60 -9.23 -5.02
CA ILE A 84 -5.84 -8.68 -4.49
C ILE A 84 -6.92 -8.84 -5.54
N SER A 85 -8.04 -9.44 -5.15
CA SER A 85 -9.28 -9.39 -5.91
C SER A 85 -10.26 -8.46 -5.22
N MET A 86 -10.73 -7.43 -5.91
CA MET A 86 -11.73 -6.49 -5.42
C MET A 86 -13.08 -6.76 -6.07
N GLY A 87 -14.11 -6.93 -5.24
CA GLY A 87 -15.50 -7.07 -5.69
C GLY A 87 -15.99 -5.84 -6.44
N GLU A 88 -16.77 -6.00 -7.51
CA GLU A 88 -17.37 -4.87 -8.23
C GLU A 88 -18.25 -3.97 -7.35
N SER A 89 -18.86 -4.55 -6.31
CA SER A 89 -19.64 -3.79 -5.32
C SER A 89 -18.81 -2.74 -4.58
N ILE A 90 -17.49 -2.93 -4.49
CA ILE A 90 -16.55 -1.97 -3.89
C ILE A 90 -16.47 -0.71 -4.76
N LYS A 91 -16.50 -0.82 -6.10
CA LYS A 91 -16.54 0.35 -7.01
C LYS A 91 -17.73 1.29 -6.72
N ASN A 92 -18.82 0.75 -6.20
CA ASN A 92 -20.05 1.49 -5.94
C ASN A 92 -20.18 1.99 -4.49
N ALA A 93 -19.25 1.61 -3.62
CA ALA A 93 -19.32 1.91 -2.20
C ALA A 93 -18.56 3.21 -1.87
N GLY A 94 -19.14 4.37 -2.13
CA GLY A 94 -18.57 5.66 -1.66
C GLY A 94 -17.22 6.01 -2.31
N ASP A 95 -16.27 6.51 -1.50
CA ASP A 95 -14.98 7.02 -1.98
C ASP A 95 -13.99 5.89 -2.31
N LEU A 96 -13.81 5.63 -3.60
CA LEU A 96 -12.92 4.60 -4.14
C LEU A 96 -11.45 4.79 -3.73
N HIS A 97 -11.00 6.03 -3.50
CA HIS A 97 -9.62 6.32 -3.10
C HIS A 97 -9.33 5.83 -1.68
N ILE A 98 -10.27 6.09 -0.76
CA ILE A 98 -10.17 5.58 0.62
C ILE A 98 -10.17 4.05 0.60
N GLN A 99 -11.06 3.44 -0.16
CA GLN A 99 -11.13 1.98 -0.23
C GLN A 99 -9.87 1.35 -0.79
N LEU A 100 -9.34 1.88 -1.90
CA LEU A 100 -8.08 1.39 -2.46
C LEU A 100 -6.93 1.55 -1.45
N SER A 101 -6.90 2.66 -0.71
CA SER A 101 -5.89 2.89 0.33
C SER A 101 -5.96 1.84 1.45
N LEU A 102 -7.17 1.48 1.89
CA LEU A 102 -7.39 0.46 2.92
C LEU A 102 -7.04 -0.94 2.41
N VAL A 103 -7.33 -1.23 1.14
CA VAL A 103 -6.99 -2.49 0.48
C VAL A 103 -5.47 -2.63 0.31
N LEU A 104 -4.80 -1.57 -0.13
CA LEU A 104 -3.34 -1.51 -0.22
C LEU A 104 -2.69 -1.62 1.17
N PHE A 105 -3.30 -1.01 2.20
CA PHE A 105 -2.86 -1.22 3.58
C PHE A 105 -2.96 -2.69 3.99
N ASP A 106 -4.05 -3.37 3.65
CA ASP A 106 -4.22 -4.79 3.99
C ASP A 106 -3.17 -5.67 3.29
N ALA A 107 -2.80 -5.37 2.04
CA ALA A 107 -1.68 -6.04 1.37
C ALA A 107 -0.35 -5.85 2.10
N MET A 108 -0.08 -4.61 2.53
CA MET A 108 1.11 -4.32 3.33
C MET A 108 1.08 -5.05 4.68
N LYS A 109 -0.07 -5.11 5.34
CA LYS A 109 -0.25 -5.87 6.57
C LYS A 109 0.06 -7.35 6.38
N GLU A 110 -0.39 -7.98 5.30
CA GLU A 110 -0.06 -9.40 5.01
C GLU A 110 1.44 -9.60 4.81
N PHE A 111 2.09 -8.75 3.98
CA PHE A 111 3.55 -8.75 3.82
C PHE A 111 4.27 -8.66 5.19
N LEU A 112 3.80 -7.77 6.05
CA LEU A 112 4.42 -7.51 7.35
C LEU A 112 4.28 -8.68 8.32
N LEU A 113 3.09 -9.27 8.41
CA LEU A 113 2.81 -10.40 9.29
C LEU A 113 3.59 -11.65 8.87
N GLU A 114 3.73 -11.89 7.56
CA GLU A 114 4.48 -13.05 7.07
C GLU A 114 5.99 -12.93 7.29
N ASN A 115 6.54 -11.71 7.19
CA ASN A 115 7.98 -11.51 7.15
C ASN A 115 8.60 -11.06 8.48
N PHE A 116 7.81 -10.50 9.39
CA PHE A 116 8.34 -9.92 10.63
C PHE A 116 7.58 -10.44 11.86
N LYS A 117 8.16 -11.44 12.52
CA LYS A 117 7.62 -12.07 13.74
C LYS A 117 7.34 -11.10 14.91
N LYS A 118 7.94 -9.90 14.90
CA LYS A 118 7.75 -8.88 15.94
C LYS A 118 6.48 -8.05 15.74
N ILE A 119 5.90 -8.08 14.54
CA ILE A 119 4.69 -7.34 14.21
C ILE A 119 3.50 -8.18 14.66
N ASN A 120 2.55 -7.55 15.37
CA ASN A 120 1.32 -8.20 15.76
C ASN A 120 0.12 -7.63 15.00
N ARG A 121 -0.90 -8.47 14.79
CA ARG A 121 -2.09 -8.12 14.00
C ARG A 121 -2.86 -6.95 14.60
N LYS A 122 -3.00 -6.90 15.93
CA LYS A 122 -3.79 -5.85 16.61
C LYS A 122 -3.18 -4.46 16.41
N GLU A 123 -1.86 -4.34 16.49
CA GLU A 123 -1.15 -3.09 16.23
C GLU A 123 -1.33 -2.62 14.79
N LEU A 124 -1.36 -3.54 13.82
CA LEU A 124 -1.61 -3.18 12.42
C LEU A 124 -3.04 -2.68 12.22
N GLU A 125 -4.04 -3.24 12.91
CA GLU A 125 -5.40 -2.68 12.90
C GLU A 125 -5.45 -1.28 13.52
N GLU A 126 -4.75 -1.06 14.64
CA GLU A 126 -4.64 0.27 15.26
C GLU A 126 -3.92 1.28 14.36
N MET A 127 -2.90 0.84 13.61
CA MET A 127 -2.24 1.67 12.60
C MET A 127 -3.19 2.01 11.45
N LYS A 128 -4.00 1.05 10.98
CA LYS A 128 -5.00 1.28 9.94
C LYS A 128 -5.96 2.42 10.30
N LEU A 129 -6.32 2.54 11.57
CA LEU A 129 -7.19 3.62 12.09
C LEU A 129 -6.52 5.00 12.11
N ARG A 130 -5.18 5.08 11.97
CA ARG A 130 -4.42 6.34 11.96
C ARG A 130 -4.10 6.82 10.54
N ILE A 131 -4.58 6.13 9.52
CA ILE A 131 -4.52 6.62 8.15
C ILE A 131 -5.24 7.97 8.07
N ASP A 132 -4.59 8.95 7.47
CA ASP A 132 -5.10 10.30 7.32
C ASP A 132 -6.12 10.36 6.17
N LEU A 133 -7.39 10.14 6.52
CA LEU A 133 -8.51 10.19 5.58
C LEU A 133 -8.68 11.58 4.96
N ASP A 134 -8.34 12.66 5.68
CA ASP A 134 -8.45 14.03 5.17
C ASP A 134 -7.38 14.28 4.08
N TYR A 135 -6.16 13.79 4.29
CA TYR A 135 -5.13 13.80 3.26
C TYR A 135 -5.53 12.97 2.03
N LEU A 136 -6.04 11.74 2.23
CA LEU A 136 -6.50 10.90 1.12
C LEU A 136 -7.61 11.56 0.30
N ASN A 137 -8.56 12.23 0.97
CA ASN A 137 -9.61 13.01 0.30
C ASN A 137 -9.05 14.21 -0.47
N LYS A 138 -8.06 14.93 0.06
CA LYS A 138 -7.42 16.06 -0.65
C LYS A 138 -6.67 15.60 -1.88
N VAL A 139 -5.99 14.46 -1.80
CA VAL A 139 -5.29 13.84 -2.93
C VAL A 139 -6.23 13.45 -4.07
N ALA A 140 -7.45 13.01 -3.75
CA ALA A 140 -8.51 12.75 -4.72
C ALA A 140 -9.01 14.05 -5.41
N CYS A 141 -9.20 15.12 -4.65
CA CYS A 141 -9.73 16.39 -5.18
C CYS A 141 -8.76 17.17 -6.07
N ALA A 142 -7.45 17.02 -5.90
CA ALA A 142 -6.43 17.71 -6.72
C ALA A 142 -6.37 17.24 -8.18
N VAL A 143 -7.10 16.19 -8.55
CA VAL A 143 -7.24 15.76 -9.96
C VAL A 143 -8.05 16.79 -10.77
N ASN A 144 -8.81 17.68 -10.12
CA ASN A 144 -9.55 18.77 -10.78
C ASN A 144 -8.87 20.16 -10.70
N GLY A 145 -7.70 20.26 -10.08
CA GLY A 145 -6.95 21.51 -9.96
C GLY A 145 -5.75 21.36 -9.03
N ASP A 146 -4.56 21.68 -9.55
CA ASP A 146 -3.26 21.71 -8.88
C ASP A 146 -2.55 20.38 -8.54
N ASN A 147 -1.44 20.16 -9.24
CA ASN A 147 -0.47 19.07 -9.03
C ASN A 147 0.48 19.28 -7.83
N SER A 148 0.23 20.26 -6.96
CA SER A 148 1.14 20.64 -5.88
C SER A 148 0.68 20.16 -4.50
N ILE A 149 0.33 18.88 -4.35
CA ILE A 149 0.13 18.32 -3.00
C ILE A 149 1.48 17.80 -2.50
N PRO A 150 2.10 18.44 -1.48
CA PRO A 150 3.29 17.91 -0.84
C PRO A 150 2.97 16.61 -0.09
N LEU A 151 3.96 15.72 0.05
CA LEU A 151 3.86 14.54 0.91
C LEU A 151 3.41 14.95 2.32
N PRO A 152 2.53 14.16 2.98
CA PRO A 152 2.03 14.53 4.29
C PRO A 152 3.14 14.38 5.33
N VAL A 153 3.22 15.37 6.21
CA VAL A 153 4.10 15.34 7.38
C VAL A 153 3.37 14.54 8.46
N LEU A 154 3.72 13.26 8.60
CA LEU A 154 3.28 12.48 9.76
C LEU A 154 3.99 13.02 11.00
N HIS A 155 3.23 13.60 11.93
CA HIS A 155 3.76 14.02 13.22
C HIS A 155 4.00 12.80 14.12
N PRO A 156 5.16 12.70 14.79
CA PRO A 156 5.54 11.57 15.64
C PRO A 156 4.72 11.45 16.93
#